data_AF-A0A8C1W7L2-F1
#
_entry.id   AF-A0A8C1W7L2-F1
#
_cell.length_a   1.000
_cell.length_b   1.000
_cell.length_c   1.000
_cell.angle_alpha   90.00
_cell.angle_beta   90.00
_cell.angle_gamma   90.00
#
_symmetry.space_group_name_H-M   'P 1'
#
loop_
_entity.id
_entity.type
_entity.pdbx_description
1 polymer ?
#
loop_
_entity_poly.entity_id
_entity_poly.type
_entity_poly.pdbx_seq_one_letter_code
_entity_poly.pdbx_strand_id
1 'polypeptide(L)'
;MFADDEINILVIVLDVNPIWWGQQAQREPQFTLSTCLDSLMVLANAHLVMSRTNKLAVIANLYQKSHFLYPSKQWKSGDEISTSSDGKYELLSVTNDLFAEEIRNLMDRTEVSGSHTDSLLAVSIAKALCCILNLWFMQIAGQDVKSRILVIKAAEDSTLQYMNFMNVIFAAQKKNILIDACVLDADSGLLQLESATFGLGV
;
A
#
# COMPACT_ATOMS: atom_id res chain seq x y z
N MET A 1 -29.43 4.17 13.93
CA MET A 1 -28.57 3.49 14.91
C MET A 1 -27.18 3.53 14.31
N PHE A 2 -26.24 4.17 15.01
CA PHE A 2 -25.10 4.93 14.46
C PHE A 2 -24.12 4.07 13.64
N ALA A 3 -23.98 4.39 12.35
CA ALA A 3 -22.88 3.90 11.50
C ALA A 3 -21.56 4.69 11.74
N ASP A 4 -21.55 5.59 12.73
CA ASP A 4 -20.49 6.58 12.95
C ASP A 4 -19.34 6.06 13.87
N ASP A 5 -19.46 4.81 14.35
CA ASP A 5 -18.45 4.15 15.20
C ASP A 5 -17.61 3.09 14.47
N GLU A 6 -17.79 2.93 13.15
CA GLU A 6 -16.93 2.06 12.33
C GLU A 6 -15.70 2.84 11.83
N ILE A 7 -14.52 2.30 12.05
CA ILE A 7 -13.26 2.82 11.51
C ILE A 7 -12.79 1.90 10.41
N ASN A 8 -12.66 2.43 9.20
CA ASN A 8 -12.04 1.68 8.12
C ASN A 8 -10.58 2.09 7.98
N ILE A 9 -9.69 1.10 8.03
CA ILE A 9 -8.27 1.28 7.77
C ILE A 9 -7.96 0.66 6.42
N LEU A 10 -7.52 1.49 5.47
CA LEU A 10 -6.98 1.05 4.19
C LEU A 10 -5.46 1.21 4.18
N VAL A 11 -4.74 0.11 3.98
CA VAL A 11 -3.31 0.16 3.69
C VAL A 11 -3.08 -0.17 2.24
N ILE A 12 -2.42 0.72 1.50
CA ILE A 12 -2.09 0.50 0.10
C ILE A 12 -0.59 0.23 -0.02
N VAL A 13 -0.25 -0.88 -0.65
CA VAL A 13 1.12 -1.28 -0.98
C VAL A 13 1.30 -1.11 -2.49
N LEU A 14 2.17 -0.19 -2.90
CA LEU A 14 2.49 0.08 -4.30
C LEU A 14 3.86 -0.51 -4.64
N ASP A 15 3.91 -1.38 -5.64
CA ASP A 15 5.17 -1.89 -6.19
C ASP A 15 5.82 -0.86 -7.13
N VAL A 16 6.95 -0.31 -6.68
CA VAL A 16 7.72 0.74 -7.39
C VAL A 16 8.99 0.16 -7.99
N ASN A 17 8.90 -0.97 -8.68
CA ASN A 17 10.02 -1.64 -9.34
C ASN A 17 10.52 -0.82 -10.57
N PRO A 18 11.69 -0.14 -10.54
CA PRO A 18 12.17 0.67 -11.66
C PRO A 18 12.43 -0.12 -12.94
N ILE A 19 12.79 -1.40 -12.87
CA ILE A 19 13.06 -2.23 -14.05
C ILE A 19 11.74 -2.48 -14.77
N TRP A 20 10.72 -2.92 -14.06
CA TRP A 20 9.41 -3.18 -14.64
C TRP A 20 8.77 -1.90 -15.16
N TRP A 21 8.74 -0.83 -14.36
CA TRP A 21 8.18 0.46 -14.78
C TRP A 21 8.95 1.08 -15.95
N GLY A 22 10.27 0.87 -16.02
CA GLY A 22 11.10 1.30 -17.15
C GLY A 22 10.80 0.53 -18.44
N GLN A 23 10.54 -0.77 -18.36
CA GLN A 23 10.10 -1.58 -19.50
C GLN A 23 8.67 -1.24 -19.91
N GLN A 24 7.76 -1.07 -18.96
CA GLN A 24 6.37 -0.73 -19.22
C GLN A 24 6.23 0.63 -19.89
N ALA A 25 7.00 1.64 -19.46
CA ALA A 25 7.02 2.96 -20.10
C ALA A 25 7.49 2.92 -21.57
N GLN A 26 8.28 1.90 -21.96
CA GLN A 26 8.67 1.69 -23.36
C GLN A 26 7.59 0.96 -24.17
N ARG A 27 6.86 0.03 -23.55
CA ARG A 27 5.79 -0.76 -24.20
C ARG A 27 4.52 0.07 -24.38
N GLU A 28 4.08 0.73 -23.32
CA GLU A 28 2.86 1.53 -23.27
C GLU A 28 3.16 2.91 -22.65
N PRO A 29 3.49 3.93 -23.48
CA PRO A 29 3.87 5.24 -22.98
C PRO A 29 2.72 5.99 -22.27
N GLN A 30 1.48 5.52 -22.42
CA GLN A 30 0.32 6.10 -21.73
C GLN A 30 0.18 5.60 -20.28
N PHE A 31 0.72 4.43 -19.94
CA PHE A 31 0.65 3.86 -18.60
C PHE A 31 2.02 3.91 -17.91
N THR A 32 2.23 4.96 -17.13
CA THR A 32 3.46 5.21 -16.39
C THR A 32 3.24 5.10 -14.89
N LEU A 33 4.35 5.04 -14.13
CA LEU A 33 4.29 5.09 -12.67
C LEU A 33 3.57 6.36 -12.18
N SER A 34 3.75 7.49 -12.85
CA SER A 34 3.06 8.75 -12.51
C SER A 34 1.55 8.61 -12.65
N THR A 35 1.06 8.09 -13.78
CA THR A 35 -0.38 7.92 -14.00
C THR A 35 -1.00 6.89 -13.04
N CYS A 36 -0.23 5.86 -12.68
CA CYS A 36 -0.63 4.89 -11.65
C CYS A 36 -0.74 5.55 -10.27
N LEU A 37 0.23 6.40 -9.92
CA LEU A 37 0.26 7.13 -8.67
C LEU A 37 -0.85 8.18 -8.59
N ASP A 38 -1.16 8.88 -9.68
CA ASP A 38 -2.30 9.79 -9.76
C ASP A 38 -3.63 9.06 -9.51
N SER A 39 -3.81 7.90 -10.13
CA SER A 39 -4.99 7.05 -9.94
C SER A 39 -5.08 6.52 -8.51
N LEU A 40 -3.94 6.12 -7.93
CA LEU A 40 -3.83 5.70 -6.53
C LEU A 40 -4.23 6.83 -5.57
N MET A 41 -3.83 8.07 -5.85
CA MET A 41 -4.18 9.22 -5.02
C MET A 41 -5.67 9.55 -5.11
N VAL A 42 -6.28 9.42 -6.29
CA VAL A 42 -7.74 9.54 -6.43
C VAL A 42 -8.46 8.48 -5.59
N LEU A 43 -7.99 7.22 -5.61
CA LEU A 43 -8.53 6.15 -4.80
C LEU A 43 -8.38 6.44 -3.29
N ALA A 44 -7.19 6.84 -2.86
CA ALA A 44 -6.89 7.22 -1.48
C ALA A 44 -7.80 8.37 -0.99
N ASN A 45 -7.96 9.40 -1.83
CA ASN A 45 -8.84 10.53 -1.56
C ASN A 45 -10.30 10.09 -1.43
N ALA A 46 -10.78 9.29 -2.37
CA ALA A 46 -12.14 8.75 -2.33
C ALA A 46 -12.40 7.94 -1.06
N HIS A 47 -11.44 7.12 -0.63
CA HIS A 47 -11.54 6.37 0.61
C HIS A 47 -11.66 7.28 1.84
N LEU A 48 -10.84 8.33 1.94
CA LEU A 48 -10.95 9.27 3.04
C LEU A 48 -12.27 10.07 3.02
N VAL A 49 -12.76 10.45 1.84
CA VAL A 49 -14.02 11.21 1.70
C VAL A 49 -15.22 10.39 2.16
N MET A 50 -15.16 9.07 2.03
CA MET A 50 -16.27 8.17 2.36
C MET A 50 -16.62 8.17 3.86
N SER A 51 -15.65 8.40 4.76
CA SER A 51 -15.91 8.63 6.18
C SER A 51 -14.75 9.36 6.86
N ARG A 52 -15.09 10.26 7.79
CA ARG A 52 -14.12 11.05 8.58
C ARG A 52 -13.28 10.20 9.54
N THR A 53 -13.77 9.01 9.90
CA THR A 53 -13.07 8.06 10.76
C THR A 53 -12.04 7.23 9.99
N ASN A 54 -12.11 7.21 8.66
CA ASN A 54 -11.24 6.39 7.83
C ASN A 54 -9.76 6.78 7.98
N LYS A 55 -8.91 5.76 7.98
CA LYS A 55 -7.46 5.89 8.07
C LYS A 55 -6.83 5.29 6.83
N LEU A 56 -5.79 5.95 6.36
CA LEU A 56 -5.01 5.52 5.20
C LEU A 56 -3.57 5.28 5.63
N ALA A 57 -2.91 4.29 5.04
CA ALA A 57 -1.46 4.17 5.00
C ALA A 57 -1.04 3.81 3.57
N VAL A 58 0.10 4.35 3.12
CA VAL A 58 0.64 4.07 1.79
C VAL A 58 2.09 3.64 1.95
N ILE A 59 2.41 2.48 1.39
CA ILE A 59 3.73 1.83 1.46
C ILE A 59 4.24 1.64 0.03
N ALA A 60 5.45 2.14 -0.24
CA ALA A 60 6.20 1.83 -1.44
C ALA A 60 7.01 0.54 -1.23
N ASN A 61 6.86 -0.41 -2.15
CA ASN A 61 7.61 -1.65 -2.19
C ASN A 61 8.66 -1.59 -3.30
N LEU A 62 9.94 -1.73 -2.92
CA LEU A 62 11.09 -1.80 -3.80
C LEU A 62 11.89 -3.07 -3.47
N TYR A 63 12.68 -3.58 -4.42
CA TYR A 63 13.39 -4.88 -4.34
C TYR A 63 14.01 -5.21 -2.98
N GLN A 64 14.65 -4.23 -2.34
CA GLN A 64 15.38 -4.43 -1.09
C GLN A 64 14.86 -3.55 0.06
N LYS A 65 13.86 -2.71 -0.22
CA LYS A 65 13.38 -1.71 0.74
C LYS A 65 11.88 -1.54 0.62
N SER A 66 11.22 -1.51 1.76
CA SER A 66 9.82 -1.14 1.87
C SER A 66 9.74 0.14 2.70
N HIS A 67 9.16 1.20 2.15
CA HIS A 67 9.16 2.54 2.73
C HIS A 67 7.73 3.04 2.91
N PHE A 68 7.43 3.68 4.04
CA PHE A 68 6.14 4.33 4.25
C PHE A 68 6.15 5.68 3.56
N LEU A 69 5.34 5.82 2.52
CA LEU A 69 5.03 7.12 1.92
C LEU A 69 4.07 7.89 2.83
N TYR A 70 3.09 7.18 3.39
CA TYR A 70 2.11 7.74 4.32
C TYR A 70 1.80 6.76 5.46
N PRO A 71 1.72 7.22 6.72
CA PRO A 71 2.15 8.53 7.22
C PRO A 71 3.68 8.65 7.24
N SER A 72 4.24 9.73 6.68
CA SER A 72 5.69 9.95 6.66
C SER A 72 6.26 10.19 8.07
N LYS A 73 7.48 9.71 8.35
CA LYS A 73 8.19 9.98 9.62
C LYS A 73 8.41 11.48 9.85
N GLN A 74 8.45 12.28 8.78
CA GLN A 74 8.57 13.74 8.85
C GLN A 74 7.32 14.42 9.44
N TRP A 75 6.16 13.76 9.41
CA TRP A 75 4.90 14.29 9.97
C TRP A 75 4.81 14.14 11.50
N LYS A 76 5.70 13.35 12.13
CA LYS A 76 5.68 13.14 13.58
C LYS A 76 6.62 14.06 14.36
N SER A 77 7.43 14.88 13.69
CA SER A 77 8.37 15.78 14.36
C SER A 77 7.85 17.21 14.28
N GLY A 78 6.99 17.56 15.24
CA GLY A 78 6.75 18.95 15.61
C GLY A 78 5.99 19.79 14.59
N ASP A 79 4.71 19.49 14.40
CA ASP A 79 3.70 20.52 14.65
C ASP A 79 2.37 19.83 14.88
N GLU A 80 1.68 20.26 15.93
CA GLU A 80 0.24 20.10 16.01
C GLU A 80 -0.35 20.88 14.84
N ILE A 81 -0.37 20.28 13.64
CA ILE A 81 -1.36 20.66 12.64
C ILE A 81 -2.67 20.19 13.23
N SER A 82 -3.24 21.08 14.04
CA SER A 82 -4.64 21.16 14.36
C SER A 82 -5.42 20.55 13.21
N THR A 83 -5.88 19.31 13.44
CA THR A 83 -6.71 18.59 12.50
C THR A 83 -8.08 19.24 12.57
N SER A 84 -8.18 20.43 11.97
CA SER A 84 -9.44 20.88 11.41
C SER A 84 -9.92 19.75 10.50
N SER A 85 -11.18 19.34 10.68
CA SER A 85 -11.77 18.20 9.97
C SER A 85 -11.74 18.37 8.45
N ASP A 86 -11.50 19.59 7.97
CA ASP A 86 -11.77 20.01 6.59
C ASP A 86 -10.50 20.11 5.73
N GLY A 87 -9.31 20.31 6.33
CA GLY A 87 -8.04 20.46 5.58
C GLY A 87 -7.32 19.16 5.21
N LYS A 88 -7.77 17.99 5.70
CA LYS A 88 -7.12 16.69 5.45
C LYS A 88 -7.16 16.28 3.97
N TYR A 89 -8.17 16.73 3.24
CA TYR A 89 -8.39 16.36 1.84
C TYR A 89 -7.53 17.18 0.87
N GLU A 90 -7.32 18.46 1.18
CA GLU A 90 -6.41 19.33 0.42
C GLU A 90 -4.95 18.89 0.58
N LEU A 91 -4.61 18.29 1.73
CA LEU A 91 -3.28 17.82 2.02
C LEU A 91 -2.81 16.75 1.03
N LEU A 92 -3.68 15.82 0.62
CA LEU A 92 -3.29 14.72 -0.26
C LEU A 92 -3.06 15.17 -1.70
N SER A 93 -3.75 16.19 -2.23
CA SER A 93 -3.43 16.69 -3.59
C SER A 93 -2.05 17.33 -3.63
N VAL A 94 -1.66 18.05 -2.58
CA VAL A 94 -0.31 18.62 -2.42
C VAL A 94 0.74 17.53 -2.15
N THR A 95 0.33 16.40 -1.59
CA THR A 95 1.21 15.28 -1.27
C THR A 95 1.61 14.45 -2.50
N ASN A 96 0.92 14.58 -3.63
CA ASN A 96 1.24 13.82 -4.86
C ASN A 96 2.69 14.04 -5.31
N ASP A 97 3.11 15.30 -5.38
CA ASP A 97 4.46 15.68 -5.77
C ASP A 97 5.50 15.19 -4.75
N LEU A 98 5.15 15.20 -3.46
CA LEU A 98 6.01 14.68 -2.39
C LEU A 98 6.18 13.17 -2.48
N PHE A 99 5.11 12.41 -2.79
CA PHE A 99 5.21 10.97 -2.98
C PHE A 99 6.03 10.63 -4.22
N ALA A 100 5.80 11.34 -5.33
CA ALA A 100 6.58 11.17 -6.53
C ALA A 100 8.07 11.47 -6.28
N GLU A 101 8.38 12.53 -5.54
CA GLU A 101 9.75 12.89 -5.17
C GLU A 101 10.39 11.88 -4.19
N GLU A 102 9.65 11.39 -3.20
CA GLU A 102 10.15 10.36 -2.29
C GLU A 102 10.44 9.06 -3.04
N ILE A 103 9.57 8.64 -3.97
CA ILE A 103 9.79 7.46 -4.81
C ILE A 103 11.01 7.67 -5.71
N ARG A 104 11.18 8.84 -6.34
CA ARG A 104 12.39 9.17 -7.11
C ARG A 104 13.65 9.05 -6.24
N ASN A 105 13.64 9.64 -5.06
CA ASN A 105 14.75 9.55 -4.11
C ASN A 105 15.05 8.10 -3.69
N LEU A 106 14.03 7.26 -3.55
CA LEU A 106 14.20 5.83 -3.28
C LEU A 106 14.79 5.07 -4.47
N MET A 107 14.42 5.43 -5.70
CA MET A 107 14.98 4.85 -6.92
C MET A 107 16.47 5.23 -7.07
N ASP A 108 16.82 6.51 -6.86
CA ASP A 108 18.19 7.01 -7.01
C ASP A 108 19.17 6.44 -5.97
N ARG A 109 18.68 6.18 -4.75
CA ARG A 109 19.49 5.59 -3.67
C ARG A 109 19.71 4.09 -3.79
N THR A 110 19.05 3.45 -4.74
CA THR A 110 19.08 1.99 -4.88
C THR A 110 20.03 1.61 -5.99
N GLU A 111 21.25 1.23 -5.63
CA GLU A 111 22.18 0.62 -6.56
C GLU A 111 21.59 -0.70 -7.04
N VAL A 112 21.34 -0.82 -8.35
CA VAL A 112 20.85 -2.04 -8.99
C VAL A 112 21.98 -3.07 -9.01
N SER A 113 22.27 -3.68 -7.86
CA SER A 113 23.13 -4.85 -7.79
C SER A 113 22.39 -6.01 -8.45
N GLY A 114 22.73 -6.28 -9.71
CA GLY A 114 22.03 -7.16 -10.65
C GLY A 114 22.01 -8.66 -10.34
N SER A 115 21.95 -9.06 -9.06
CA SER A 115 21.86 -10.47 -8.68
C SER A 115 20.46 -10.92 -8.29
N HIS A 116 19.60 -10.05 -7.72
CA HIS A 116 18.28 -10.47 -7.23
C HIS A 116 17.25 -9.34 -7.34
N THR A 117 16.35 -9.42 -8.33
CA THR A 117 15.12 -8.60 -8.44
C THR A 117 13.98 -9.22 -7.64
N ASP A 118 14.27 -9.72 -6.44
CA ASP A 118 13.24 -10.37 -5.63
C ASP A 118 12.33 -9.29 -5.03
N SER A 119 11.04 -9.32 -5.34
CA SER A 119 10.07 -8.44 -4.70
C SER A 119 9.89 -8.84 -3.23
N LEU A 120 10.15 -7.92 -2.29
CA LEU A 120 9.95 -8.12 -0.84
C LEU A 120 8.49 -7.90 -0.42
N LEU A 121 7.55 -8.43 -1.21
CA LEU A 121 6.12 -8.21 -0.98
C LEU A 121 5.69 -8.67 0.41
N ALA A 122 6.20 -9.82 0.89
CA ALA A 122 5.93 -10.33 2.22
C ALA A 122 6.33 -9.34 3.33
N VAL A 123 7.44 -8.61 3.16
CA VAL A 123 7.90 -7.60 4.12
C VAL A 123 6.98 -6.38 4.12
N SER A 124 6.53 -5.95 2.96
CA SER A 124 5.59 -4.82 2.83
C SER A 124 4.23 -5.14 3.47
N ILE A 125 3.70 -6.34 3.26
CA ILE A 125 2.45 -6.78 3.90
C ILE A 125 2.65 -6.96 5.41
N ALA A 126 3.79 -7.50 5.87
CA ALA A 126 4.09 -7.58 7.30
C ALA A 126 4.15 -6.20 7.97
N LYS A 127 4.72 -5.19 7.28
CA LYS A 127 4.70 -3.79 7.73
C LYS A 127 3.28 -3.22 7.77
N ALA A 128 2.46 -3.50 6.76
CA ALA A 128 1.05 -3.12 6.74
C ALA A 128 0.30 -3.70 7.94
N LEU A 129 0.44 -5.01 8.19
CA LEU A 129 -0.17 -5.69 9.33
C LEU A 129 0.30 -5.10 10.67
N CYS A 130 1.60 -4.85 10.82
CA CYS A 130 2.14 -4.23 12.03
C CYS A 130 1.56 -2.82 12.25
N CYS A 131 1.41 -2.03 11.18
CA CYS A 131 0.80 -0.70 11.24
C CYS A 131 -0.65 -0.77 11.70
N ILE A 132 -1.45 -1.66 11.10
CA ILE A 132 -2.85 -1.88 11.47
C ILE A 132 -2.97 -2.31 12.93
N LEU A 133 -2.15 -3.27 13.37
CA LEU A 133 -2.17 -3.76 14.75
C LEU A 133 -1.78 -2.68 15.76
N ASN A 134 -0.81 -1.83 15.42
CA ASN A 134 -0.43 -0.71 16.26
C ASN A 134 -1.57 0.32 16.36
N LEU A 135 -2.19 0.68 15.23
CA LEU A 135 -3.35 1.57 15.21
C LEU A 135 -4.52 1.00 16.02
N TRP A 136 -4.80 -0.29 15.88
CA TRP A 136 -5.83 -0.99 16.64
C TRP A 136 -5.56 -0.95 18.15
N PHE A 137 -4.30 -1.14 18.57
CA PHE A 137 -3.92 -1.09 19.99
C PHE A 137 -3.91 0.32 20.57
N MET A 138 -3.59 1.35 19.78
CA MET A 138 -3.62 2.74 20.22
C MET A 138 -5.06 3.27 20.40
N GLN A 139 -6.05 2.60 19.82
CA GLN A 139 -7.45 3.01 19.88
C GLN A 139 -8.13 2.34 21.09
N ILE A 140 -8.66 3.16 22.01
CA ILE A 140 -9.27 2.68 23.27
C ILE A 140 -10.64 2.06 22.97
N ALA A 141 -10.76 0.77 23.30
CA ALA A 141 -11.92 -0.12 23.39
C ALA A 141 -13.32 0.48 23.10
N GLY A 142 -13.93 0.04 21.98
CA GLY A 142 -15.37 0.19 21.74
C GLY A 142 -15.79 0.31 20.27
N GLN A 143 -14.89 0.67 19.37
CA GLN A 143 -15.19 0.88 17.95
C GLN A 143 -14.83 -0.34 17.10
N ASP A 144 -15.69 -0.67 16.13
CA ASP A 144 -15.45 -1.76 15.19
C ASP A 144 -14.45 -1.29 14.12
N VAL A 145 -13.32 -1.98 14.01
CA VAL A 145 -12.23 -1.60 13.12
C VAL A 145 -12.15 -2.59 11.97
N LYS A 146 -12.57 -2.15 10.78
CA LYS A 146 -12.43 -2.93 9.55
C LYS A 146 -11.12 -2.56 8.88
N SER A 147 -10.30 -3.56 8.61
CA SER A 147 -8.98 -3.37 8.02
C SER A 147 -8.88 -4.09 6.68
N ARG A 148 -8.34 -3.39 5.68
CA ARG A 148 -8.14 -3.92 4.33
C ARG A 148 -6.78 -3.48 3.81
N ILE A 149 -6.06 -4.40 3.18
CA ILE A 149 -4.77 -4.16 2.54
C ILE A 149 -4.99 -4.29 1.04
N LEU A 150 -4.66 -3.27 0.26
CA LEU A 150 -4.63 -3.32 -1.20
C LEU A 150 -3.19 -3.40 -1.66
N VAL A 151 -2.86 -4.41 -2.45
CA VAL A 151 -1.54 -4.62 -3.06
C VAL A 151 -1.64 -4.34 -4.54
N ILE A 152 -0.91 -3.34 -5.03
CA ILE A 152 -0.72 -3.07 -6.45
C ILE A 152 0.65 -3.64 -6.82
N LYS A 153 0.64 -4.78 -7.49
CA LYS A 153 1.82 -5.54 -7.88
C LYS A 153 2.11 -5.32 -9.36
N ALA A 154 3.36 -5.00 -9.66
CA ALA A 154 3.81 -4.74 -11.01
C ALA A 154 4.74 -5.85 -11.51
N ALA A 155 5.77 -6.20 -10.73
CA ALA A 155 6.79 -7.15 -11.16
C ALA A 155 6.46 -8.60 -10.79
N GLU A 156 7.09 -9.57 -11.47
CA GLU A 156 6.96 -11.01 -11.18
C GLU A 156 7.41 -11.38 -9.75
N ASP A 157 6.80 -12.43 -9.21
CA ASP A 157 7.17 -12.99 -7.89
C ASP A 157 8.36 -13.95 -7.98
N SER A 158 9.19 -13.90 -6.95
CA SER A 158 10.22 -14.91 -6.71
C SER A 158 9.65 -16.04 -5.86
N THR A 159 9.82 -17.28 -6.33
CA THR A 159 9.40 -18.49 -5.58
C THR A 159 10.12 -18.64 -4.24
N LEU A 160 11.29 -18.01 -4.09
CA LEU A 160 12.08 -18.00 -2.85
C LEU A 160 11.32 -17.36 -1.67
N GLN A 161 10.38 -16.44 -1.94
CA GLN A 161 9.63 -15.75 -0.91
C GLN A 161 8.28 -16.39 -0.58
N TYR A 162 7.91 -17.48 -1.25
CA TYR A 162 6.61 -18.13 -1.07
C TYR A 162 6.31 -18.48 0.40
N MET A 163 7.26 -19.08 1.12
CA MET A 163 7.06 -19.40 2.55
C MET A 163 6.76 -18.16 3.39
N ASN A 164 7.48 -17.05 3.14
CA ASN A 164 7.27 -15.81 3.89
C ASN A 164 5.94 -15.17 3.53
N PHE A 165 5.56 -15.20 2.25
CA PHE A 165 4.28 -14.69 1.77
C PHE A 165 3.11 -15.45 2.41
N MET A 166 3.15 -16.79 2.40
CA MET A 166 2.14 -17.63 3.03
C MET A 166 2.02 -17.36 4.54
N ASN A 167 3.13 -17.23 5.25
CA ASN A 167 3.11 -16.93 6.69
C ASN A 167 2.40 -15.60 7.01
N VAL A 168 2.61 -14.59 6.17
CA VAL A 168 2.00 -13.27 6.36
C VAL A 168 0.50 -13.30 6.01
N ILE A 169 0.10 -14.05 4.99
CA ILE A 169 -1.32 -14.25 4.66
C ILE A 169 -2.05 -14.97 5.78
N PHE A 170 -1.47 -16.06 6.32
CA PHE A 170 -2.07 -16.75 7.46
C PHE A 170 -2.21 -15.84 8.69
N ALA A 171 -1.23 -14.96 8.93
CA ALA A 171 -1.31 -13.98 10.00
C ALA A 171 -2.45 -12.97 9.76
N ALA A 172 -2.64 -12.49 8.53
CA ALA A 172 -3.71 -11.59 8.15
C ALA A 172 -5.10 -12.25 8.33
N GLN A 173 -5.25 -13.49 7.87
CA GLN A 173 -6.48 -14.27 8.02
C GLN A 173 -6.86 -14.48 9.49
N LYS A 174 -5.89 -14.81 10.36
CA LYS A 174 -6.12 -14.95 11.80
C LYS A 174 -6.57 -13.65 12.46
N LYS A 175 -6.24 -12.50 11.87
CA LYS A 175 -6.64 -11.17 12.33
C LYS A 175 -7.87 -10.63 11.59
N ASN A 176 -8.49 -11.43 10.72
CA ASN A 176 -9.66 -11.04 9.91
C ASN A 176 -9.41 -9.77 9.08
N ILE A 177 -8.20 -9.64 8.51
CA ILE A 177 -7.82 -8.54 7.63
C ILE A 177 -7.91 -9.03 6.19
N LEU A 178 -8.64 -8.30 5.35
CA LEU A 178 -8.78 -8.61 3.93
C LEU A 178 -7.56 -8.09 3.15
N ILE A 179 -7.05 -8.90 2.23
CA ILE A 179 -5.95 -8.53 1.33
C ILE A 179 -6.48 -8.61 -0.09
N ASP A 180 -6.56 -7.47 -0.77
CA ASP A 180 -6.86 -7.36 -2.18
C ASP A 180 -5.58 -7.20 -2.99
N ALA A 181 -5.50 -7.84 -4.15
CA ALA A 181 -4.34 -7.76 -5.03
C ALA A 181 -4.76 -7.34 -6.45
N CYS A 182 -4.13 -6.29 -6.95
CA CYS A 182 -4.21 -5.82 -8.33
C CYS A 182 -2.86 -6.11 -8.99
N VAL A 183 -2.84 -6.98 -10.00
CA VAL A 183 -1.64 -7.35 -10.74
C VAL A 183 -1.65 -6.63 -12.08
N LEU A 184 -0.60 -5.86 -12.36
CA LEU A 184 -0.48 -5.04 -13.56
C LEU A 184 0.15 -5.79 -14.75
N ASP A 185 0.87 -6.89 -14.50
CA ASP A 185 1.46 -7.74 -15.55
C ASP A 185 0.67 -9.05 -15.74
N ALA A 186 0.73 -9.63 -16.93
CA ALA A 186 -0.06 -10.80 -17.29
C ALA A 186 0.37 -12.05 -16.49
N ASP A 187 -0.62 -12.65 -15.81
CA ASP A 187 -0.62 -13.97 -15.18
C ASP A 187 0.51 -14.29 -14.18
N SER A 188 0.36 -13.76 -12.96
CA SER A 188 0.93 -14.42 -11.78
C SER A 188 0.06 -15.64 -11.40
N GLY A 189 0.41 -16.85 -11.86
CA GLY A 189 -0.33 -18.07 -11.53
C GLY A 189 -0.49 -18.34 -10.02
N LEU A 190 0.34 -17.71 -9.18
CA LEU A 190 0.25 -17.70 -7.71
C LEU A 190 -0.94 -16.88 -7.17
N LEU A 191 -1.28 -15.76 -7.80
CA LEU A 191 -2.36 -14.87 -7.33
C LEU A 191 -3.74 -15.29 -7.89
N GLN A 192 -3.77 -15.94 -9.06
CA GLN A 192 -4.99 -16.60 -9.56
C GLN A 192 -5.44 -17.75 -8.64
N LEU A 193 -4.50 -18.53 -8.09
CA LEU A 193 -4.83 -19.62 -7.16
C LEU A 193 -5.45 -19.11 -5.85
N GLU A 194 -5.02 -17.95 -5.35
CA GLU A 194 -5.60 -17.31 -4.17
C GLU A 194 -6.95 -16.64 -4.47
N SER A 195 -7.12 -16.02 -5.65
CA SER A 195 -8.41 -15.45 -6.08
C SER A 195 -9.52 -16.50 -6.17
N ALA A 196 -9.19 -17.71 -6.63
CA ALA A 196 -10.12 -18.82 -6.77
C ALA A 196 -10.51 -19.46 -5.41
N THR A 197 -9.70 -19.27 -4.37
CA THR A 197 -9.92 -19.89 -3.05
C THR A 197 -10.51 -18.91 -2.02
N PHE A 198 -10.29 -17.59 -2.18
CA PHE A 198 -10.63 -16.58 -1.15
C PHE A 198 -11.62 -15.48 -1.56
N GLY A 199 -12.26 -15.57 -2.73
CA GLY A 199 -13.35 -14.65 -3.08
C GLY A 199 -12.90 -13.20 -3.26
N LEU A 200 -11.82 -13.00 -4.02
CA LEU A 200 -11.40 -11.69 -4.50
C LEU A 200 -12.28 -11.34 -5.71
N GLY A 201 -13.24 -10.45 -5.50
CA GLY A 201 -14.04 -9.88 -6.58
C GLY A 201 -13.16 -8.99 -7.45
N VAL A 202 -13.04 -9.37 -8.72
CA VAL A 202 -12.66 -8.48 -9.84
C VAL A 202 -13.73 -7.40 -10.02
#